data_AF-A0AAE3HMC2-F1
#
_entry.id   AF-A0AAE3HMC2-F1
#
_cell.length_a   1.000
_cell.length_b   1.000
_cell.length_c   1.000
_cell.angle_alpha   90.00
_cell.angle_beta   90.00
_cell.angle_gamma   90.00
#
_symmetry.space_group_name_H-M   'P 1'
#
loop_
_entity.id
_entity.type
_entity.pdbx_description
1 polymer ?
#
loop_
_entity_poly.entity_id
_entity_poly.type
_entity_poly.pdbx_seq_one_letter_code
_entity_poly.pdbx_strand_id
1 'polypeptide(L)'
;MPVTQKGWEVLFTHLVRWLANLRRARQQRKQESIAALRDVVKVVRRTNVYMRHVHERNKRSVKQEQVLSALWTDLGFRLKDLGLYKLAKRCEIRGAQWADPARYDDTFLTRADISLETIERLARQTLNEIDR
;
A
#
# COMPACT_ATOMS: atom_id res chain seq x y z
N MET A 1 -2.50 -0.08 -19.24
CA MET A 1 -2.02 1.24 -19.72
C MET A 1 -0.88 1.69 -18.82
N PRO A 2 0.24 2.19 -19.38
CA PRO A 2 1.36 2.65 -18.57
C PRO A 2 0.91 3.87 -17.76
N VAL A 3 1.28 3.92 -16.47
CA VAL A 3 1.07 5.08 -15.61
C VAL A 3 1.70 6.29 -16.31
N THR A 4 0.92 7.33 -16.57
CA THR A 4 1.41 8.53 -17.26
C THR A 4 2.53 9.16 -16.43
N GLN A 5 3.59 9.61 -17.13
CA GLN A 5 4.84 10.15 -16.57
C GLN A 5 4.60 11.22 -15.48
N LYS A 6 3.55 12.05 -15.65
CA LYS A 6 3.09 13.06 -14.67
C LYS A 6 2.64 12.50 -13.32
N GLY A 7 2.04 11.31 -13.28
CA GLY A 7 1.58 10.68 -12.03
C GLY A 7 2.74 10.25 -11.12
N TRP A 8 3.83 9.78 -11.73
CA TRP A 8 5.05 9.38 -11.04
C TRP A 8 5.82 10.56 -10.46
N GLU A 9 5.94 11.65 -11.22
CA GLU A 9 6.60 12.89 -10.76
C GLU A 9 5.96 13.42 -9.48
N VAL A 10 4.61 13.48 -9.44
CA VAL A 10 3.86 13.97 -8.29
C VAL A 10 3.94 13.00 -7.09
N LEU A 11 4.10 11.68 -7.31
CA LEU A 11 4.38 10.74 -6.22
C LEU A 11 5.76 10.99 -5.62
N PHE A 12 6.76 11.21 -6.47
CA PHE A 12 8.14 11.48 -6.08
C PHE A 12 8.29 12.79 -5.29
N THR A 13 7.66 13.89 -5.70
CA THR A 13 7.82 15.19 -5.00
C THR A 13 7.33 15.12 -3.54
N HIS A 14 6.21 14.45 -3.29
CA HIS A 14 5.68 14.28 -1.93
C HIS A 14 6.55 13.33 -1.09
N LEU A 15 7.08 12.28 -1.73
CA LEU A 15 8.00 11.35 -1.09
C LEU A 15 9.28 12.04 -0.65
N VAL A 16 9.88 12.86 -1.52
CA VAL A 16 11.10 13.64 -1.21
C VAL A 16 10.88 14.59 -0.02
N ARG A 17 9.75 15.32 -0.01
CA ARG A 17 9.41 16.20 1.12
C ARG A 17 9.22 15.44 2.42
N TRP A 18 8.56 14.28 2.36
CA TRP A 18 8.39 13.41 3.53
C TRP A 18 9.73 12.87 4.03
N LEU A 19 10.62 12.41 3.14
CA LEU A 19 11.96 11.94 3.47
C LEU A 19 12.80 13.03 4.15
N ALA A 20 12.77 14.26 3.65
CA ALA A 20 13.46 15.40 4.27
C ALA A 20 12.95 15.68 5.70
N ASN A 21 11.66 15.50 5.95
CA ASN A 21 11.09 15.60 7.30
C ASN A 21 11.46 14.41 8.17
N LEU A 22 11.48 13.19 7.61
CA LEU A 22 11.84 11.97 8.32
C LEU A 22 13.33 11.97 8.73
N ARG A 23 14.22 12.49 7.88
CA ARG A 23 15.66 12.61 8.19
C ARG A 23 15.90 13.41 9.48
N ARG A 24 15.10 14.47 9.69
CA ARG A 24 15.12 15.32 10.89
C ARG A 24 14.35 14.75 12.09
N ALA A 25 13.60 13.66 11.90
CA ALA A 25 12.82 13.05 12.96
C ALA A 25 13.68 12.19 13.90
N ARG A 26 13.14 11.93 15.10
CA ARG A 26 13.73 11.01 16.08
C ARG A 26 13.83 9.59 15.52
N GLN A 27 14.82 8.84 15.99
CA GLN A 27 15.10 7.47 15.56
C GLN A 27 13.88 6.54 15.65
N GLN A 28 13.06 6.71 16.69
CA GLN A 28 11.82 5.96 16.85
C GLN A 28 10.88 6.10 15.65
N ARG A 29 10.64 7.34 15.18
CA ARG A 29 9.77 7.60 14.01
C ARG A 29 10.31 6.96 12.73
N LYS A 30 11.65 6.90 12.58
CA LYS A 30 12.29 6.21 11.46
C LYS A 30 12.02 4.71 11.52
N GLN A 31 12.21 4.10 12.69
CA GLN A 31 11.94 2.67 12.89
C GLN A 31 10.46 2.32 12.68
N GLU A 32 9.53 3.13 13.19
CA GLU A 32 8.09 2.97 12.97
C GLU A 32 7.74 3.04 11.47
N SER A 33 8.37 3.97 10.74
CA SER A 33 8.21 4.11 9.29
C SER A 33 8.72 2.88 8.54
N ILE A 34 9.93 2.41 8.86
CA ILE A 34 10.52 1.20 8.27
C ILE A 34 9.63 -0.01 8.56
N ALA A 35 9.15 -0.17 9.80
CA ALA A 35 8.27 -1.26 10.18
C ALA A 35 6.95 -1.23 9.39
N ALA A 36 6.31 -0.07 9.29
CA ALA A 36 5.06 0.09 8.52
C ALA A 36 5.27 -0.24 7.04
N LEU A 37 6.35 0.24 6.42
CA LEU A 37 6.66 -0.05 5.01
C LEU A 37 6.94 -1.53 4.77
N ARG A 38 7.65 -2.20 5.68
CA ARG A 38 7.85 -3.67 5.61
C ARG A 38 6.54 -4.43 5.73
N ASP A 39 5.63 -3.97 6.59
CA ASP A 39 4.31 -4.59 6.73
C ASP A 39 3.45 -4.39 5.47
N VAL A 40 3.53 -3.25 4.78
CA VAL A 40 2.91 -3.07 3.45
C VAL A 40 3.38 -4.17 2.49
N VAL A 41 4.69 -4.42 2.39
CA VAL A 41 5.24 -5.47 1.53
C VAL A 41 4.71 -6.86 1.90
N LYS A 42 4.62 -7.17 3.20
CA LYS A 42 4.06 -8.46 3.68
C LYS A 42 2.59 -8.60 3.30
N VAL A 43 1.78 -7.56 3.50
CA VAL A 43 0.35 -7.59 3.20
C VAL A 43 0.10 -7.67 1.69
N VAL A 44 0.88 -6.99 0.86
CA VAL A 44 0.85 -7.16 -0.61
C VAL A 44 1.08 -8.63 -0.98
N ARG A 45 2.17 -9.24 -0.46
CA ARG A 45 2.52 -10.64 -0.77
C ARG A 45 1.43 -11.60 -0.30
N ARG A 46 0.88 -11.41 0.90
CA ARG A 46 -0.24 -12.20 1.40
C ARG A 46 -1.48 -12.09 0.50
N THR A 47 -1.76 -10.88 0.01
CA THR A 47 -2.86 -10.63 -0.92
C THR A 47 -2.64 -11.34 -2.25
N ASN A 48 -1.42 -11.32 -2.79
CA ASN A 48 -1.07 -12.06 -4.01
C ASN A 48 -1.24 -13.57 -3.86
N VAL A 49 -0.81 -14.14 -2.72
CA VAL A 49 -1.01 -15.57 -2.41
C VAL A 49 -2.50 -15.91 -2.35
N TYR A 50 -3.32 -15.07 -1.71
CA TYR A 50 -4.77 -15.25 -1.68
C TYR A 50 -5.37 -15.23 -3.09
N MET A 51 -5.04 -14.21 -3.89
CA MET A 51 -5.54 -14.07 -5.27
C MET A 51 -5.17 -15.28 -6.14
N ARG A 52 -3.93 -15.77 -6.00
CA ARG A 52 -3.48 -16.99 -6.68
C ARG A 52 -4.31 -18.21 -6.25
N HIS A 53 -4.56 -18.39 -4.96
CA HIS A 53 -5.39 -19.49 -4.46
C HIS A 53 -6.84 -19.42 -4.97
N VAL A 54 -7.43 -18.22 -5.02
CA VAL A 54 -8.77 -18.02 -5.58
C VAL A 54 -8.78 -18.38 -7.06
N HIS A 55 -7.77 -17.97 -7.82
CA HIS A 55 -7.65 -18.29 -9.24
C HIS A 55 -7.49 -19.79 -9.50
N GLU A 56 -6.62 -20.46 -8.75
CA GLU A 56 -6.34 -21.91 -8.92
C GLU A 56 -7.49 -22.81 -8.48
N ARG A 57 -8.26 -22.42 -7.45
CA ARG A 57 -9.30 -23.27 -6.84
C ARG A 57 -10.72 -22.81 -7.07
N ASN A 58 -10.89 -21.67 -7.75
CA ASN A 58 -12.17 -20.98 -7.96
C ASN A 58 -13.01 -20.83 -6.67
N LYS A 59 -12.34 -20.67 -5.52
CA LYS A 59 -13.00 -20.65 -4.21
C LYS A 59 -12.51 -19.50 -3.36
N ARG A 60 -13.44 -18.61 -3.02
CA ARG A 60 -13.21 -17.47 -2.12
C ARG A 60 -13.37 -17.88 -0.67
N SER A 61 -12.66 -17.19 0.23
CA SER A 61 -12.75 -17.41 1.67
C SER A 61 -13.05 -16.08 2.37
N VAL A 62 -14.30 -15.91 2.79
CA VAL A 62 -14.76 -14.71 3.53
C VAL A 62 -13.86 -14.44 4.75
N LYS A 63 -13.46 -15.48 5.47
CA LYS A 63 -12.54 -15.36 6.61
C LYS A 63 -11.19 -14.76 6.22
N GLN A 64 -10.61 -15.17 5.08
CA GLN A 64 -9.35 -14.60 4.62
C GLN A 64 -9.52 -13.18 4.11
N GLU A 65 -10.64 -12.88 3.44
CA GLU A 65 -10.97 -11.53 2.96
C GLU A 65 -11.15 -10.53 4.10
N GLN A 66 -11.83 -10.93 5.19
CA GLN A 66 -11.93 -10.14 6.43
C GLN A 66 -10.55 -9.83 7.01
N VAL A 67 -9.66 -10.83 7.06
CA VAL A 67 -8.29 -10.62 7.55
C VAL A 67 -7.52 -9.66 6.65
N LEU A 68 -7.63 -9.80 5.33
CA LEU A 68 -7.00 -8.86 4.39
C LEU A 68 -7.56 -7.45 4.58
N SER A 69 -8.88 -7.29 4.70
CA SER A 69 -9.52 -6.01 4.93
C SER A 69 -9.00 -5.30 6.18
N ALA A 70 -8.90 -6.02 7.30
CA ALA A 70 -8.36 -5.49 8.55
C ALA A 70 -6.90 -5.05 8.38
N LEU A 71 -6.04 -5.91 7.82
CA LEU A 71 -4.62 -5.61 7.61
C LEU A 71 -4.40 -4.36 6.74
N TRP A 72 -5.16 -4.23 5.65
CA TRP A 72 -5.07 -3.08 4.76
C TRP A 72 -5.59 -1.80 5.41
N THR A 73 -6.65 -1.89 6.21
CA THR A 73 -7.20 -0.76 6.98
C THR A 73 -6.20 -0.27 8.03
N ASP A 74 -5.62 -1.18 8.81
CA ASP A 74 -4.62 -0.85 9.84
C ASP A 74 -3.38 -0.18 9.24
N LEU A 75 -2.92 -0.68 8.09
CA LEU A 75 -1.83 -0.04 7.34
C LEU A 75 -2.21 1.36 6.87
N GLY A 76 -3.46 1.56 6.42
CA GLY A 76 -3.98 2.88 6.07
C GLY A 76 -3.81 3.88 7.20
N PHE A 77 -4.26 3.53 8.41
CA PHE A 77 -4.13 4.39 9.58
C PHE A 77 -2.67 4.64 9.97
N ARG A 78 -1.87 3.58 10.12
CA ARG A 78 -0.45 3.71 10.50
C ARG A 78 0.34 4.59 9.54
N LEU A 79 0.16 4.40 8.24
CA LEU A 79 0.86 5.20 7.23
C LEU A 79 0.41 6.66 7.24
N LYS A 80 -0.87 6.92 7.52
CA LYS A 80 -1.41 8.28 7.65
C LYS A 80 -0.76 9.00 8.83
N ASP A 81 -0.66 8.35 9.98
CA ASP A 81 -0.03 8.90 11.19
C ASP A 81 1.45 9.21 10.98
N LEU A 82 2.12 8.39 10.17
CA LEU A 82 3.52 8.60 9.78
C LEU A 82 3.71 9.69 8.72
N GLY A 83 2.63 10.18 8.09
CA GLY A 83 2.66 11.21 7.05
C GLY A 83 2.82 10.68 5.62
N LEU A 84 2.71 9.36 5.42
CA LEU A 84 2.77 8.68 4.12
C LEU A 84 1.39 8.65 3.44
N TYR A 85 0.73 9.80 3.34
CA TYR A 85 -0.70 9.92 2.97
C TYR A 85 -1.11 9.24 1.66
N LYS A 86 -0.25 9.29 0.62
CA LYS A 86 -0.57 8.68 -0.68
C LYS A 86 -0.52 7.15 -0.63
N LEU A 87 0.37 6.58 0.18
CA LEU A 87 0.44 5.14 0.39
C LEU A 87 -0.66 4.68 1.34
N ALA A 88 -0.94 5.48 2.38
CA ALA A 88 -2.08 5.29 3.27
C ALA A 88 -3.40 5.19 2.49
N LYS A 89 -3.66 6.14 1.58
CA LYS A 89 -4.90 6.15 0.80
C LYS A 89 -5.07 4.90 -0.06
N ARG A 90 -3.99 4.39 -0.65
CA ARG A 90 -4.01 3.15 -1.42
C ARG A 90 -4.32 1.94 -0.53
N CYS A 91 -3.78 1.91 0.68
CA CYS A 91 -4.08 0.85 1.66
C CYS A 91 -5.54 0.92 2.11
N GLU A 92 -6.08 2.11 2.39
CA GLU A 92 -7.50 2.29 2.73
C GLU A 92 -8.43 1.77 1.62
N ILE A 93 -8.14 2.08 0.35
CA ILE A 93 -8.95 1.62 -0.78
C ILE A 93 -8.89 0.10 -0.91
N ARG A 94 -7.72 -0.53 -0.69
CA ARG A 94 -7.63 -1.99 -0.63
C ARG A 94 -8.40 -2.58 0.55
N GLY A 95 -8.35 -1.96 1.73
CA GLY A 95 -9.13 -2.39 2.89
C GLY A 95 -10.63 -2.38 2.61
N ALA A 96 -11.12 -1.31 1.99
CA ALA A 96 -12.50 -1.16 1.55
C ALA A 96 -12.90 -2.20 0.48
N GLN A 97 -12.01 -2.48 -0.48
CA GLN A 97 -12.23 -3.51 -1.50
C GLN A 97 -12.34 -4.92 -0.88
N TRP A 98 -11.51 -5.24 0.12
CA TRP A 98 -11.58 -6.56 0.75
C TRP A 98 -12.77 -6.72 1.70
N ALA A 99 -13.29 -5.61 2.25
CA ALA A 99 -14.53 -5.62 3.02
C ALA A 99 -15.76 -5.82 2.13
N ASP A 100 -15.75 -5.19 0.95
CA ASP A 100 -16.79 -5.32 -0.07
C ASP A 100 -16.14 -5.43 -1.46
N PRO A 101 -15.96 -6.66 -1.97
CA PRO A 101 -15.30 -6.90 -3.26
C PRO A 101 -16.06 -6.37 -4.47
N ALA A 102 -17.36 -6.07 -4.34
CA ALA A 102 -18.16 -5.46 -5.39
C ALA A 102 -18.11 -3.91 -5.36
N ARG A 103 -17.46 -3.34 -4.34
CA ARG A 103 -17.44 -1.89 -4.10
C ARG A 103 -16.74 -1.07 -5.17
N TYR A 104 -15.72 -1.65 -5.81
CA TYR A 104 -14.93 -1.00 -6.85
C TYR A 104 -14.87 -1.89 -8.08
N ASP A 105 -15.17 -1.32 -9.24
CA ASP A 105 -14.94 -2.00 -10.50
C ASP A 105 -13.44 -2.04 -10.83
N ASP A 106 -13.03 -2.99 -11.67
CA ASP A 106 -11.64 -3.12 -12.09
C ASP A 106 -11.14 -1.85 -12.81
N THR A 107 -12.04 -1.12 -13.46
CA THR A 107 -11.80 0.17 -14.10
C THR A 107 -11.32 1.23 -13.09
N PHE A 108 -11.96 1.33 -11.92
CA PHE A 108 -11.58 2.23 -10.84
C PHE A 108 -10.22 1.86 -10.26
N LEU A 109 -10.00 0.57 -9.95
CA LEU A 109 -8.75 0.09 -9.38
C LEU A 109 -7.55 0.32 -10.30
N THR A 110 -7.77 0.17 -11.61
CA THR A 110 -6.76 0.42 -12.65
C THR A 110 -6.49 1.92 -12.80
N ARG A 111 -7.53 2.75 -12.88
CA ARG A 111 -7.38 4.21 -13.05
C ARG A 111 -6.75 4.88 -11.83
N ALA A 112 -6.98 4.35 -10.64
CA ALA A 112 -6.46 4.94 -9.41
C ALA A 112 -5.00 4.54 -9.10
N ASP A 113 -4.35 3.73 -9.96
CA ASP A 113 -2.97 3.24 -9.78
C ASP A 113 -2.76 2.60 -8.39
N ILE A 114 -3.71 1.72 -8.02
CA ILE A 114 -3.78 1.03 -6.73
C ILE A 114 -3.39 -0.44 -6.92
N SER A 115 -2.66 -0.79 -7.98
CA SER A 115 -2.19 -2.16 -8.18
C SER A 115 -1.31 -2.59 -7.00
N LEU A 116 -1.38 -3.88 -6.64
CA LEU A 116 -0.54 -4.44 -5.59
C LEU A 116 0.95 -4.25 -5.91
N GLU A 117 1.32 -4.35 -7.19
CA GLU A 117 2.66 -4.08 -7.70
C GLU A 117 3.09 -2.62 -7.46
N THR A 118 2.24 -1.64 -7.79
CA THR A 118 2.56 -0.22 -7.55
C THR A 118 2.74 0.04 -6.06
N ILE A 119 1.86 -0.48 -5.20
CA ILE A 119 1.95 -0.32 -3.74
C ILE A 119 3.27 -0.91 -3.21
N GLU A 120 3.62 -2.14 -3.61
CA GLU A 120 4.86 -2.77 -3.18
C GLU A 120 6.10 -2.01 -3.69
N ARG A 121 6.09 -1.57 -4.95
CA ARG A 121 7.18 -0.79 -5.53
C ARG A 121 7.41 0.52 -4.76
N LEU A 122 6.34 1.26 -4.47
CA LEU A 122 6.42 2.50 -3.68
C LEU A 122 6.97 2.25 -2.28
N ALA A 123 6.51 1.18 -1.61
CA ALA A 123 7.00 0.83 -0.27
C ALA A 123 8.50 0.49 -0.29
N ARG A 124 8.95 -0.29 -1.27
CA ARG A 124 10.37 -0.67 -1.45
C ARG A 124 11.26 0.52 -1.79
N GLN A 125 10.83 1.37 -2.71
CA GLN A 125 11.57 2.58 -3.06
C GLN A 125 11.71 3.49 -1.84
N THR A 126 10.63 3.67 -1.07
CA THR A 126 10.67 4.45 0.17
C THR A 126 11.66 3.87 1.18
N LEU A 127 11.67 2.55 1.38
CA LEU A 127 12.64 1.87 2.25
C LEU A 127 14.09 2.15 1.80
N ASN A 128 14.37 1.97 0.51
CA ASN A 128 15.72 2.20 -0.03
C ASN A 128 16.20 3.65 0.16
N GLU A 129 15.32 4.64 0.06
CA GLU A 129 15.69 6.04 0.29
C GLU A 129 15.85 6.39 1.77
N ILE A 130 15.28 5.61 2.70
CA ILE A 130 15.51 5.78 4.15
C ILE A 130 16.88 5.24 4.55
N ASP A 131 17.30 4.13 3.94
CA ASP A 131 18.58 3.47 4.20
C ASP A 131 19.78 4.23 3.57
N ARG A 132 19.52 5.23 2.73
CA ARG A 132 20.51 6.15 2.12
C ARG A 132 20.76 7.41 2.96
#